data_AF-A0A530JV53-F1
#
_entry.id   AF-A0A530JV53-F1
#
_cell.length_a   1.000
_cell.length_b   1.000
_cell.length_c   1.000
_cell.angle_alpha   90.00
_cell.angle_beta   90.00
_cell.angle_gamma   90.00
#
_symmetry.space_group_name_H-M   'P 1'
#
loop_
_entity.id
_entity.type
_entity.pdbx_description
1 polymer ?
#
loop_
_entity_poly.entity_id
_entity_poly.type
_entity_poly.pdbx_seq_one_letter_code
_entity_poly.pdbx_strand_id
1 'polypeptide(L)'
;VYPMVQMFRISFTDAPLIGAGRWVGLDNYLRLDNDPMFRRALWNTAYFVLMTVVPGTLIALLIALGVSRLKGRFQSIVLALFFLPYILPV
;
A
#
# COMPACT_ATOMS: atom_id res chain seq x y z
N VAL A 1 -16.69 -5.57 -8.55
CA VAL A 1 -17.51 -5.53 -7.32
C VAL A 1 -17.81 -6.94 -6.78
N TYR A 2 -18.36 -7.84 -7.60
CA TYR A 2 -18.63 -9.25 -7.23
C TYR A 2 -17.52 -9.94 -6.39
N PRO A 3 -16.23 -9.95 -6.79
CA PRO A 3 -15.19 -10.63 -6.00
C PRO A 3 -14.93 -10.00 -4.62
N MET A 4 -15.09 -8.68 -4.46
CA MET A 4 -14.91 -8.05 -3.15
C MET A 4 -16.01 -8.47 -2.17
N VAL A 5 -17.26 -8.50 -2.63
CA VAL A 5 -18.39 -8.93 -1.82
C VAL A 5 -18.25 -10.41 -1.44
N GLN A 6 -17.77 -11.23 -2.38
CA GLN A 6 -17.49 -12.64 -2.10
C GLN A 6 -16.37 -12.81 -1.07
N MET A 7 -15.25 -12.08 -1.19
CA MET A 7 -14.16 -12.12 -0.21
C MET A 7 -14.61 -11.64 1.18
N PHE A 8 -15.44 -10.60 1.22
CA PHE A 8 -16.04 -10.13 2.45
C PHE A 8 -16.96 -11.18 3.07
N ARG A 9 -17.78 -11.91 2.30
CA ARG A 9 -18.58 -13.01 2.86
C ARG A 9 -17.70 -14.16 3.36
N ILE A 10 -16.64 -14.49 2.63
CA ILE A 10 -15.72 -15.57 2.97
C ILE A 10 -14.96 -15.27 4.26
N SER A 11 -14.64 -14.00 4.57
CA SER A 11 -13.88 -13.66 5.79
C SER A 11 -14.63 -13.97 7.09
N PHE A 12 -15.96 -14.09 7.06
CA PHE A 12 -16.81 -14.54 8.18
C PHE A 12 -17.11 -16.05 8.15
N THR A 13 -16.52 -16.78 7.21
CA THR A 13 -16.67 -18.23 7.10
C THR A 13 -15.33 -18.93 7.33
N ASP A 14 -15.39 -20.11 7.91
CA ASP A 14 -14.30 -21.08 7.93
C ASP A 14 -14.38 -21.88 6.62
N ALA A 15 -13.75 -21.33 5.58
CA ALA A 15 -13.78 -21.85 4.23
C ALA A 15 -12.55 -22.72 3.95
N PRO A 16 -12.71 -24.04 3.76
CA PRO A 16 -11.60 -24.88 3.30
C PRO A 16 -11.23 -24.54 1.85
N LEU A 17 -10.02 -24.94 1.43
CA LEU A 17 -9.51 -24.68 0.08
C LEU A 17 -10.41 -25.29 -1.03
N ILE A 18 -11.13 -26.37 -0.70
CA ILE A 18 -12.15 -27.00 -1.54
C ILE A 18 -13.36 -27.33 -0.64
N GLY A 19 -14.55 -26.85 -1.00
CA GLY A 19 -15.81 -27.16 -0.31
C GLY A 19 -16.59 -25.93 0.16
N ALA A 20 -17.80 -26.16 0.69
CA ALA A 20 -18.60 -25.11 1.29
C ALA A 20 -18.09 -24.81 2.71
N GLY A 21 -17.66 -23.58 2.95
CA GLY A 21 -17.24 -23.10 4.27
C GLY A 21 -18.39 -22.96 5.25
N ARG A 22 -18.10 -23.11 6.54
CA ARG A 22 -19.09 -22.90 7.61
C ARG A 22 -19.08 -21.43 8.04
N TRP A 23 -20.24 -20.83 8.25
CA TRP A 23 -20.32 -19.49 8.85
C TRP A 23 -19.84 -19.52 10.30
N VAL A 24 -18.83 -18.71 10.63
CA VAL A 24 -18.21 -18.62 11.97
C VAL A 24 -18.28 -17.20 12.55
N GLY A 25 -18.94 -16.27 11.86
CA GLY A 25 -19.06 -14.89 12.33
C GLY A 25 -17.69 -14.21 12.48
N LEU A 26 -17.38 -13.71 13.68
CA LEU A 26 -16.17 -12.92 13.95
C LEU A 26 -14.98 -13.74 14.46
N ASP A 27 -15.13 -15.05 14.60
CA ASP A 27 -14.10 -15.92 15.20
C ASP A 27 -12.74 -15.80 14.49
N ASN A 28 -12.75 -15.64 13.17
CA ASN A 28 -11.53 -15.45 12.38
C ASN A 28 -10.74 -14.20 12.80
N TYR A 29 -11.43 -13.10 13.09
CA TYR A 29 -10.80 -11.84 13.50
C TYR A 29 -10.26 -11.92 14.94
N LEU A 30 -10.98 -12.59 15.84
CA LEU A 30 -10.52 -12.82 17.21
C LEU A 30 -9.26 -13.70 17.25
N ARG A 31 -9.18 -14.72 16.38
CA ARG A 31 -7.97 -15.55 16.23
C ARG A 31 -6.81 -14.74 15.67
N LEU A 32 -7.07 -13.87 14.70
CA LEU A 32 -6.06 -13.06 14.02
C LEU A 32 -5.40 -12.03 14.96
N ASP A 33 -6.19 -11.40 15.85
CA ASP A 33 -5.67 -10.44 16.84
C ASP A 33 -4.71 -11.08 17.86
N ASN A 34 -4.98 -12.35 18.21
CA ASN A 34 -4.13 -13.12 19.12
C ASN A 34 -2.90 -13.73 18.43
N ASP A 35 -2.78 -13.64 17.10
CA ASP A 35 -1.65 -14.20 16.37
C ASP A 35 -0.43 -13.24 16.41
N PRO A 36 0.67 -13.62 17.08
CA PRO A 36 1.86 -12.79 17.17
C PRO A 36 2.58 -12.60 15.82
N MET A 37 2.35 -13.47 14.83
CA MET A 37 2.88 -13.32 13.48
C MET A 37 2.09 -12.27 12.70
N PHE A 38 0.76 -12.27 12.81
CA PHE A 38 -0.09 -11.25 12.18
C PHE A 38 0.24 -9.86 12.72
N ARG A 39 0.33 -9.68 14.04
CA ARG A 39 0.67 -8.38 14.65
C ARG A 39 2.06 -7.90 14.22
N ARG A 40 3.04 -8.81 14.10
CA ARG A 40 4.36 -8.48 13.58
C ARG A 40 4.32 -8.08 12.11
N ALA A 41 3.59 -8.81 11.27
CA ALA A 41 3.42 -8.46 9.86
C ALA A 41 2.77 -7.07 9.70
N LEU A 42 1.70 -6.79 10.45
CA LEU A 42 1.03 -5.50 10.46
C LEU A 42 2.00 -4.37 10.83
N TRP A 43 2.78 -4.56 11.90
CA TRP A 43 3.75 -3.55 12.34
C TRP A 43 4.88 -3.35 11.33
N ASN A 44 5.39 -4.43 10.73
CA ASN A 44 6.39 -4.36 9.68
C ASN A 44 5.88 -3.61 8.45
N THR A 45 4.65 -3.86 8.02
CA THR A 45 4.03 -3.13 6.90
C THR A 45 3.82 -1.67 7.25
N ALA A 46 3.28 -1.35 8.43
CA ALA A 46 3.10 0.03 8.88
C ALA A 46 4.44 0.78 8.95
N TYR A 47 5.46 0.15 9.51
CA TYR A 47 6.82 0.69 9.60
C TYR A 47 7.44 0.90 8.22
N PHE A 48 7.30 -0.08 7.32
CA PHE A 48 7.78 0.02 5.93
C PHE A 48 7.10 1.18 5.20
N VAL A 49 5.77 1.29 5.29
CA VAL A 49 5.01 2.40 4.68
C VAL A 49 5.46 3.73 5.26
N LEU A 50 5.62 3.84 6.57
CA LEU A 50 6.06 5.08 7.21
C LEU A 50 7.46 5.48 6.74
N MET A 51 8.41 4.53 6.70
CA MET A 51 9.79 4.78 6.28
C MET A 51 9.96 5.03 4.79
N THR A 52 9.05 4.56 3.94
CA THR A 52 9.15 4.75 2.49
C THR A 52 8.34 5.96 2.04
N VAL A 53 7.09 6.06 2.48
CA VAL A 53 6.16 7.11 2.04
C VAL A 53 6.51 8.46 2.65
N VAL A 54 6.83 8.54 3.95
CA VAL A 54 7.07 9.86 4.59
C VAL A 54 8.33 10.53 4.04
N PRO A 55 9.52 9.86 4.04
CA PRO A 55 10.72 10.49 3.47
C PRO A 55 10.59 10.70 1.96
N GLY A 56 10.00 9.75 1.22
CA GLY A 56 9.79 9.88 -0.22
C GLY A 56 8.93 11.09 -0.57
N THR A 57 7.82 11.28 0.16
CA THR A 57 6.92 12.44 -0.04
C THR A 57 7.60 13.74 0.37
N LEU A 58 8.37 13.75 1.46
CA LEU A 58 9.08 14.93 1.92
C LEU A 58 10.13 15.39 0.89
N ILE A 59 10.94 14.46 0.39
CA ILE A 59 11.96 14.74 -0.64
C ILE A 59 11.28 15.22 -1.93
N ALA A 60 10.22 14.53 -2.38
CA ALA A 60 9.47 14.94 -3.57
C ALA A 60 8.87 16.34 -3.42
N LEU A 61 8.34 16.69 -2.25
CA LEU A 61 7.79 18.01 -1.95
C LEU A 61 8.88 19.10 -1.98
N LEU A 62 10.05 18.84 -1.38
CA LEU A 62 11.17 19.77 -1.41
C LEU A 62 11.65 20.05 -2.84
N ILE A 63 11.77 18.99 -3.65
CA ILE A 63 12.11 19.11 -5.08
C ILE A 63 11.02 19.93 -5.80
N ALA A 64 9.74 19.62 -5.58
CA ALA A 64 8.63 20.32 -6.22
C ALA A 64 8.62 21.82 -5.88
N LEU A 65 8.85 22.19 -4.61
CA LEU A 65 8.96 23.59 -4.19
C LEU A 65 10.17 24.29 -4.82
N GLY A 66 11.32 23.61 -4.92
CA GLY A 66 12.50 24.13 -5.61
C GLY A 66 12.23 24.40 -7.10
N VAL A 67 11.64 23.41 -7.78
CA VAL A 67 11.29 23.50 -9.21
C VAL A 67 10.22 24.57 -9.46
N SER A 68 9.28 24.78 -8.54
CA SER A 68 8.22 25.79 -8.69
C SER A 68 8.74 27.22 -8.82
N ARG A 69 9.96 27.50 -8.31
CA ARG A 69 10.61 28.80 -8.41
C ARG A 69 11.43 28.97 -9.69
N LEU A 70 11.75 27.88 -10.39
CA LEU A 70 12.46 27.92 -11.66
C LEU A 70 11.51 28.40 -12.77
N LYS A 71 12.06 29.07 -13.78
CA LYS A 71 11.32 29.50 -14.97
C LYS A 71 12.06 29.09 -16.24
N GLY A 72 11.31 28.80 -17.30
CA GLY A 72 11.85 28.50 -18.63
C GLY A 72 12.49 27.11 -18.74
N ARG A 73 13.51 26.98 -19.60
CA ARG A 73 14.08 25.68 -20.02
C ARG A 73 14.66 24.84 -18.88
N PHE A 74 15.20 25.48 -17.83
CA PHE A 74 15.75 24.77 -16.66
C PHE A 74 14.68 23.97 -15.90
N GLN A 75 13.46 24.52 -15.76
CA GLN A 75 12.35 23.81 -15.11
C GLN A 75 11.98 22.54 -15.89
N SER A 76 11.93 22.63 -17.22
CA SER A 76 11.57 21.51 -18.10
C SER A 76 12.61 20.38 -18.06
N ILE A 77 13.90 20.71 -17.98
CA ILE A 77 14.98 19.71 -17.89
C ILE A 77 14.90 18.94 -16.57
N VAL A 78 14.69 19.62 -15.44
CA VAL A 78 14.58 18.97 -14.12
C VAL A 78 13.37 18.03 -14.06
N LEU A 79 12.22 18.46 -14.57
CA LEU A 79 11.03 17.60 -14.66
C LEU A 79 11.28 16.40 -15.57
N ALA A 80 11.90 16.60 -16.74
CA ALA A 80 12.21 15.51 -17.66
C ALA A 80 13.11 14.44 -17.00
N LEU A 81 14.17 14.86 -16.30
CA LEU A 81 15.06 13.93 -15.57
C LEU A 81 14.33 13.19 -14.44
N PHE A 82 13.43 13.85 -13.72
CA PHE A 82 12.66 13.24 -12.63
C PHE A 82 11.66 12.19 -13.14
N PHE A 83 10.99 12.46 -14.27
CA PHE A 83 9.99 11.55 -14.83
C PHE A 83 10.58 10.46 -15.75
N LEU A 84 11.77 10.66 -16.32
CA LEU A 84 12.43 9.70 -17.19
C LEU A 84 12.45 8.25 -16.64
N PRO A 85 12.90 7.99 -15.39
CA PRO A 85 12.96 6.63 -14.86
C PRO A 85 11.57 5.99 -14.65
N TYR A 86 10.50 6.80 -14.61
CA TYR A 86 9.12 6.30 -14.41
C TYR A 86 8.46 5.87 -15.72
N ILE A 87 8.93 6.42 -16.85
CA ILE A 87 8.42 6.11 -18.20
C ILE A 87 9.10 4.86 -18.77
N LEU A 88 10.31 4.55 -18.29
CA LEU A 88 10.96 3.29 -18.63
C LEU A 88 10.25 2.14 -17.87
N PRO A 89 9.82 1.08 -18.58
CA PRO A 89 9.24 -0.07 -17.90
C PRO A 89 10.33 -0.70 -17.02
N VAL A 90 10.00 -0.86 -15.74
CA VAL A 90 10.76 -1.70 -14.79
C VAL A 90 10.59 -3.17 -15.11
#